data_AF-A0A2D6TN41-F1
#
_entry.id   AF-A0A2D6TN41-F1
#
_cell.length_a   1.000
_cell.length_b   1.000
_cell.length_c   1.000
_cell.angle_alpha   90.00
_cell.angle_beta   90.00
_cell.angle_gamma   90.00
#
_symmetry.space_group_name_H-M   'P 1'
#
loop_
_entity.id
_entity.type
_entity.pdbx_description
1 polymer ?
#
loop_
_entity_poly.entity_id
_entity_poly.type
_entity_poly.pdbx_seq_one_letter_code
_entity_poly.pdbx_strand_id
1 'polypeptide(L)'
;MAIIKVTFDEGGLEYADDPNGKFEIDDTLPHPHRWQVKEGVLVDIFEGLSNDAILAKIKADADAEIAGKLAEQKDLMKKMVKADTGRLIAATDWKLDRARDTGADNTDILAERQALRDKSNVVEDAIDVCKDEMDIQNFRYESETLEIKEP
;
A
#
# COMPACT_ATOMS: atom_id res chain seq x y z
N MET A 1 8.60 2.58 32.85
CA MET A 1 8.74 1.13 32.60
C MET A 1 8.38 0.41 33.88
N ALA A 2 7.15 -0.07 33.97
CA ALA A 2 6.70 -0.93 35.06
C ALA A 2 6.25 -2.25 34.44
N ILE A 3 6.82 -3.35 34.91
CA ILE A 3 6.30 -4.69 34.61
C ILE A 3 5.20 -4.94 35.63
N ILE A 4 3.97 -5.12 35.16
CA ILE A 4 2.82 -5.44 36.01
C ILE A 4 2.60 -6.94 35.97
N LYS A 5 2.46 -7.55 37.16
CA LYS A 5 2.11 -8.96 37.29
C LYS A 5 0.60 -9.09 37.38
N VAL A 6 0.07 -10.01 36.59
CA VAL A 6 -1.38 -10.26 36.52
C VAL A 6 -1.69 -11.74 36.59
N THR A 7 -2.84 -12.05 37.19
CA THR A 7 -3.44 -13.40 37.17
C THR A 7 -4.69 -13.34 36.31
N PHE A 8 -4.82 -14.28 35.39
CA PHE A 8 -6.02 -14.43 34.57
C PHE A 8 -7.01 -15.37 35.25
N ASP A 9 -8.30 -15.18 34.96
CA ASP A 9 -9.34 -16.13 35.30
C ASP A 9 -9.15 -17.47 34.55
N GLU A 10 -9.94 -18.49 34.91
CA GLU A 10 -9.85 -19.83 34.29
C GLU A 10 -10.12 -19.80 32.77
N GLY A 11 -10.77 -18.75 32.27
CA GLY A 11 -11.04 -18.52 30.86
C GLY A 11 -9.95 -17.76 30.10
N GLY A 12 -8.99 -17.12 30.79
CA GLY A 12 -8.00 -16.24 30.16
C GLY A 12 -8.56 -14.91 29.64
N LEU A 13 -9.75 -14.52 30.10
CA LEU A 13 -10.54 -13.41 29.55
C LEU A 13 -10.46 -12.15 30.41
N GLU A 14 -10.39 -12.33 31.73
CA GLU A 14 -10.29 -11.27 32.73
C GLU A 14 -8.98 -11.41 33.49
N TYR A 15 -8.44 -10.29 33.96
CA TYR A 15 -7.27 -10.29 34.85
C TYR A 15 -7.52 -9.36 36.04
N ALA A 16 -6.73 -9.58 37.09
CA ALA A 16 -6.56 -8.65 38.19
C ALA A 16 -5.08 -8.37 38.41
N ASP A 17 -4.75 -7.15 38.84
CA ASP A 17 -3.42 -6.82 39.34
C ASP A 17 -3.12 -7.73 40.53
N ASP A 18 -2.15 -8.61 40.35
CA ASP A 18 -1.77 -9.61 41.34
C ASP A 18 -0.24 -9.65 41.44
N PRO A 19 0.34 -9.22 42.58
CA PRO A 19 1.78 -9.31 42.82
C PRO A 19 2.36 -10.73 42.67
N ASN A 20 1.51 -11.75 42.79
CA ASN A 20 1.84 -13.16 42.61
C ASN A 20 1.42 -13.72 41.24
N GLY A 21 0.96 -12.85 40.34
CA GLY A 21 0.56 -13.20 38.99
C GLY A 21 1.66 -13.89 38.21
N LYS A 22 1.27 -14.87 37.41
CA LYS A 22 2.18 -15.69 36.61
C LYS A 22 2.63 -15.01 35.32
N PHE A 23 1.94 -13.96 34.91
CA PHE A 23 2.19 -13.29 33.64
C PHE A 23 2.69 -11.87 33.88
N GLU A 24 3.73 -11.51 33.14
CA GLU A 24 4.35 -10.19 33.16
C GLU A 24 3.94 -9.43 31.90
N ILE A 25 3.30 -8.27 32.06
CA ILE A 25 2.90 -7.40 30.95
C ILE A 25 3.89 -6.23 30.89
N ASP A 26 4.54 -6.07 29.74
CA ASP A 26 5.52 -4.99 29.48
C ASP A 26 4.87 -3.78 28.77
N ASP A 27 4.62 -2.71 29.52
CA ASP A 27 4.06 -1.43 29.06
C ASP A 27 4.76 -0.80 27.81
N THR A 28 5.92 -1.31 27.40
CA THR A 28 6.63 -0.81 26.20
C THR A 28 6.38 -1.60 24.92
N LEU A 29 5.80 -2.80 25.02
CA LEU A 29 5.46 -3.62 23.86
C LEU A 29 3.98 -3.40 23.49
N PRO A 30 3.65 -3.19 22.20
CA PRO A 30 2.28 -3.26 21.74
C PRO A 30 1.81 -4.71 21.91
N HIS A 31 1.16 -4.99 23.03
CA HIS A 31 0.62 -6.31 23.29
C HIS A 31 -0.50 -6.58 22.29
N PRO A 32 -0.49 -7.72 21.59
CA PRO A 32 -1.56 -8.12 20.69
C PRO A 32 -2.82 -8.58 21.45
N HIS A 33 -3.01 -8.15 22.70
CA HIS A 33 -4.04 -8.61 23.61
C HIS A 33 -5.01 -7.46 23.91
N ARG A 34 -6.24 -7.81 24.30
CA ARG A 34 -7.35 -6.88 24.62
C ARG A 34 -7.01 -5.78 25.65
N TRP A 35 -5.90 -5.93 26.36
CA TRP A 35 -5.50 -5.11 27.50
C TRP A 35 -4.14 -4.44 27.25
N GLN A 36 -4.06 -3.13 27.49
CA GLN A 36 -2.82 -2.35 27.40
C GLN A 36 -2.61 -1.52 28.66
N VAL A 37 -1.37 -1.42 29.13
CA VAL A 37 -1.02 -0.49 30.21
C VAL A 37 -0.99 0.93 29.64
N LYS A 38 -1.71 1.85 30.28
CA LYS A 38 -1.66 3.29 30.01
C LYS A 38 -1.51 4.01 31.34
N GLU A 39 -0.47 4.82 31.46
CA GLU A 39 -0.16 5.58 32.68
C GLU A 39 -0.06 4.71 33.95
N GLY A 40 0.41 3.46 33.79
CA GLY A 40 0.55 2.51 34.91
C GLY A 40 -0.75 1.81 35.34
N VAL A 41 -1.85 2.00 34.59
CA VAL A 41 -3.13 1.32 34.78
C VAL A 41 -3.39 0.42 33.58
N LEU A 42 -3.87 -0.80 33.80
CA LEU A 42 -4.23 -1.71 32.71
C LEU A 42 -5.66 -1.39 32.21
N VAL A 43 -5.79 -1.11 30.91
CA VAL A 43 -7.01 -0.60 30.25
C VAL A 43 -7.47 -1.56 29.17
N ASP A 44 -8.77 -1.85 29.11
CA ASP A 44 -9.37 -2.58 27.97
C ASP A 44 -9.41 -1.64 26.77
N ILE A 45 -8.58 -1.90 25.77
CA ILE A 45 -8.54 -1.06 24.56
C ILE A 45 -9.74 -1.33 23.63
N PHE A 46 -10.54 -2.34 23.95
CA PHE A 46 -11.78 -2.70 23.28
C PHE A 46 -12.97 -2.70 24.25
N GLU A 47 -12.96 -1.82 25.25
CA GLU A 47 -14.02 -1.72 26.27
C GLU A 47 -15.42 -1.72 25.64
N GLY A 48 -16.29 -2.63 26.11
CA GLY A 48 -17.66 -2.77 25.64
C GLY A 48 -17.84 -3.54 24.33
N LEU A 49 -16.78 -4.05 23.70
CA LEU A 49 -16.85 -4.90 22.51
C LEU A 49 -16.85 -6.39 22.88
N SER A 50 -17.63 -7.18 22.14
CA SER A 50 -17.56 -8.65 22.21
C SER A 50 -16.29 -9.16 21.54
N ASN A 51 -15.86 -10.38 21.89
CA ASN A 51 -14.69 -11.02 21.25
C ASN A 51 -14.83 -11.09 19.72
N ASP A 52 -16.04 -11.36 19.21
CA ASP A 52 -16.32 -11.36 17.77
C ASP A 52 -16.13 -9.97 17.14
N ALA A 53 -16.55 -8.91 17.84
CA ALA A 53 -16.36 -7.54 17.38
C ALA A 53 -14.88 -7.12 17.40
N ILE A 54 -14.10 -7.60 18.37
CA ILE A 54 -12.65 -7.39 18.44
C ILE A 54 -11.97 -8.06 17.26
N LEU A 55 -12.28 -9.33 16.98
CA LEU A 55 -11.73 -10.06 15.85
C LEU A 55 -12.10 -9.41 14.52
N ALA A 56 -13.35 -8.95 14.38
CA ALA A 56 -13.79 -8.22 13.20
C ALA A 56 -13.01 -6.90 13.02
N LYS A 57 -12.75 -6.17 14.11
CA LYS A 57 -11.97 -4.94 14.07
C LYS A 57 -10.51 -5.20 13.69
N ILE A 58 -9.84 -6.17 14.31
CA ILE A 58 -8.45 -6.52 13.99
C ILE A 58 -8.35 -6.94 12.52
N LYS A 59 -9.30 -7.75 12.04
CA LYS A 59 -9.37 -8.13 10.63
C LYS A 59 -9.53 -6.92 9.72
N ALA A 60 -10.45 -6.01 10.04
CA ALA A 60 -10.67 -4.81 9.24
C ALA A 60 -9.44 -3.89 9.19
N ASP A 61 -8.75 -3.72 10.33
CA ASP A 61 -7.53 -2.92 10.40
C ASP A 61 -6.39 -3.57 9.57
N ALA A 62 -6.25 -4.90 9.63
CA ALA A 62 -5.29 -5.64 8.82
C ALA A 62 -5.62 -5.58 7.32
N ASP A 63 -6.89 -5.76 6.95
CA ASP A 63 -7.36 -5.67 5.56
C ASP A 63 -7.14 -4.23 5.02
N ALA A 64 -7.34 -3.21 5.85
CA ALA A 64 -7.06 -1.81 5.50
C ALA A 64 -5.57 -1.53 5.31
N GLU A 65 -4.69 -2.09 6.15
CA GLU A 65 -3.24 -1.97 5.99
C GLU A 65 -2.76 -2.62 4.69
N ILE A 66 -3.28 -3.82 4.36
CA ILE A 66 -2.97 -4.52 3.11
C ILE A 66 -3.44 -3.68 1.91
N ALA A 67 -4.66 -3.15 1.95
CA ALA A 67 -5.19 -2.29 0.90
C ALA A 67 -4.37 -1.01 0.72
N GLY A 68 -3.90 -0.41 1.83
CA GLY A 68 -3.02 0.76 1.81
C GLY A 68 -1.69 0.48 1.12
N LYS A 69 -1.01 -0.63 1.48
CA LYS A 69 0.25 -1.04 0.84
C LYS A 69 0.07 -1.30 -0.66
N LEU A 70 -1.03 -1.97 -1.04
CA LEU A 70 -1.34 -2.22 -2.45
C LEU A 70 -1.52 -0.91 -3.24
N ALA A 71 -2.24 0.06 -2.66
CA ALA A 71 -2.43 1.37 -3.28
C ALA A 71 -1.11 2.13 -3.48
N GLU A 72 -0.23 2.12 -2.47
CA GLU A 72 1.10 2.74 -2.56
C GLU A 72 1.98 2.10 -3.65
N GLN A 73 1.96 0.76 -3.76
CA GLN A 73 2.68 0.05 -4.81
C GLN A 73 2.16 0.41 -6.21
N LYS A 74 0.83 0.43 -6.39
CA LYS A 74 0.21 0.87 -7.65
C LYS A 74 0.64 2.27 -8.04
N ASP A 75 0.60 3.21 -7.09
CA ASP A 75 1.00 4.60 -7.33
C ASP A 75 2.48 4.73 -7.70
N LEU A 76 3.36 3.94 -7.08
CA LEU A 76 4.77 3.91 -7.44
C LEU A 76 4.97 3.43 -8.87
N MET A 77 4.31 2.33 -9.27
CA MET A 77 4.41 1.80 -10.63
C MET A 77 3.86 2.79 -11.67
N LYS A 78 2.71 3.42 -11.42
CA LYS A 78 2.16 4.45 -12.32
C LYS A 78 3.10 5.65 -12.46
N LYS A 79 3.82 6.04 -11.41
CA LYS A 79 4.87 7.08 -11.51
C LYS A 79 6.02 6.65 -12.43
N MET A 80 6.44 5.39 -12.36
CA MET A 80 7.47 4.86 -13.27
C MET A 80 6.99 4.87 -14.73
N VAL A 81 5.77 4.39 -14.99
CA VAL A 81 5.17 4.41 -16.34
C VAL A 81 5.14 5.83 -16.89
N LYS A 82 4.71 6.82 -16.09
CA LYS A 82 4.71 8.24 -16.50
C LYS A 82 6.11 8.78 -16.79
N ALA A 83 7.10 8.38 -16.00
CA ALA A 83 8.48 8.79 -16.23
C ALA A 83 9.01 8.21 -17.56
N ASP A 84 8.73 6.93 -17.84
CA ASP A 84 9.13 6.28 -19.08
C ASP A 84 8.42 6.88 -20.29
N THR A 85 7.11 7.13 -20.20
CA THR A 85 6.35 7.86 -21.23
C THR A 85 6.93 9.25 -21.48
N GLY A 86 7.27 9.99 -20.41
CA GLY A 86 7.89 11.31 -20.51
C GLY A 86 9.24 11.25 -21.25
N ARG A 87 10.07 10.25 -20.95
CA ARG A 87 11.35 10.00 -21.63
C ARG A 87 11.17 9.74 -23.12
N LEU A 88 10.20 8.88 -23.49
CA LEU A 88 9.92 8.54 -24.89
C LEU A 88 9.38 9.76 -25.67
N ILE A 89 8.50 10.56 -25.06
CA ILE A 89 8.02 11.81 -25.68
C ILE A 89 9.18 12.78 -25.89
N ALA A 90 10.03 12.98 -24.86
CA ALA A 90 11.17 13.88 -24.94
C ALA A 90 12.18 13.48 -26.03
N ALA A 91 12.35 12.18 -26.29
CA ALA A 91 13.19 11.66 -27.37
C ALA A 91 12.74 12.13 -28.78
N THR A 92 11.50 12.61 -28.92
CA THR A 92 10.98 13.16 -30.17
C THR A 92 11.02 14.70 -30.23
N ASP A 93 11.48 15.41 -29.19
CA ASP A 93 11.46 16.88 -29.12
C ASP A 93 12.26 17.53 -30.26
N TRP A 94 13.42 16.97 -30.58
CA TRP A 94 14.24 17.47 -31.69
C TRP A 94 13.51 17.43 -33.05
N LYS A 95 12.58 16.47 -33.26
CA LYS A 95 11.79 16.38 -34.48
C LYS A 95 10.81 17.55 -34.57
N LEU A 96 10.19 17.94 -33.44
CA LEU A 96 9.28 19.09 -33.37
C LEU A 96 10.02 20.41 -33.55
N ASP A 97 11.17 20.58 -32.89
CA ASP A 97 11.99 21.78 -33.06
C ASP A 97 12.43 21.94 -34.53
N ARG A 98 12.88 20.85 -35.15
CA ARG A 98 13.23 20.86 -36.58
C ARG A 98 12.03 21.21 -37.47
N ALA A 99 10.87 20.61 -37.23
CA ALA A 99 9.67 20.91 -38.00
C ALA A 99 9.23 22.38 -37.85
N ARG A 100 9.34 22.94 -36.64
CA ARG A 100 9.11 24.37 -36.38
C ARG A 100 10.07 25.25 -37.16
N ASP A 101 11.35 24.91 -37.16
CA ASP A 101 12.39 25.71 -37.79
C ASP A 101 12.32 25.66 -39.33
N THR A 102 11.87 24.53 -39.91
CA THR A 102 11.78 24.36 -41.36
C THR A 102 10.37 24.58 -41.94
N GLY A 103 9.35 24.72 -41.09
CA GLY A 103 7.94 24.74 -41.50
C GLY A 103 7.45 23.40 -42.07
N ALA A 104 8.09 22.29 -41.70
CA ALA A 104 7.67 20.95 -42.15
C ALA A 104 6.41 20.50 -41.39
N ASP A 105 5.61 19.64 -42.00
CA ASP A 105 4.48 19.01 -41.33
C ASP A 105 4.95 18.18 -40.13
N ASN A 106 4.23 18.30 -39.02
CA ASN A 106 4.53 17.62 -37.75
C ASN A 106 3.38 16.72 -37.28
N THR A 107 2.34 16.52 -38.11
CA THR A 107 1.16 15.72 -37.78
C THR A 107 1.52 14.32 -37.28
N ASP A 108 2.43 13.62 -37.98
CA ASP A 108 2.86 12.27 -37.60
C ASP A 108 3.61 12.24 -36.26
N ILE A 109 4.39 13.27 -35.94
CA ILE A 109 5.13 13.37 -34.67
C ILE A 109 4.15 13.57 -33.51
N LEU A 110 3.12 14.40 -33.71
CA LEU A 110 2.09 14.62 -32.71
C LEU A 110 1.24 13.35 -32.52
N ALA A 111 0.94 12.63 -33.59
CA ALA A 111 0.26 11.34 -33.52
C ALA A 111 1.10 10.28 -32.77
N GLU A 112 2.40 10.19 -33.03
CA GLU A 112 3.34 9.31 -32.30
C GLU A 112 3.32 9.60 -30.78
N ARG A 113 3.38 10.88 -30.40
CA ARG A 113 3.29 11.29 -28.98
C ARG A 113 1.94 10.97 -28.36
N GLN A 114 0.85 11.11 -29.10
CA GLN A 114 -0.47 10.77 -28.59
C GLN A 114 -0.58 9.26 -28.36
N ALA A 115 -0.10 8.44 -29.30
CA ALA A 115 -0.07 7.00 -29.15
C ALA A 115 0.73 6.55 -27.91
N LEU A 116 1.85 7.22 -27.59
CA LEU A 116 2.61 6.96 -26.36
C LEU A 116 1.80 7.27 -25.08
N ARG A 117 1.03 8.37 -25.07
CA ARG A 117 0.14 8.69 -23.94
C ARG A 117 -0.99 7.67 -23.80
N ASP A 118 -1.57 7.25 -24.93
CA ASP A 118 -2.63 6.26 -24.92
C ASP A 118 -2.11 4.91 -24.40
N LYS A 119 -0.91 4.48 -24.83
CA LYS A 119 -0.24 3.30 -24.28
C LYS A 119 0.04 3.43 -22.78
N SER A 120 0.54 4.58 -22.33
CA SER A 120 0.74 4.88 -20.89
C SER A 120 -0.55 4.66 -20.11
N ASN A 121 -1.67 5.21 -20.59
CA ASN A 121 -2.98 5.07 -19.94
C ASN A 121 -3.40 3.59 -19.86
N VAL A 122 -3.20 2.80 -20.93
CA VAL A 122 -3.51 1.37 -20.92
C VAL A 122 -2.70 0.61 -19.85
N VAL A 123 -1.41 0.93 -19.70
CA VAL A 123 -0.57 0.32 -18.65
C VAL A 123 -1.03 0.75 -17.27
N GLU A 124 -1.35 2.04 -17.07
CA GLU A 124 -1.88 2.55 -15.80
C GLU A 124 -3.22 1.91 -15.42
N ASP A 125 -4.15 1.76 -16.37
CA ASP A 125 -5.43 1.10 -16.18
C ASP A 125 -5.23 -0.38 -15.79
N ALA A 126 -4.26 -1.05 -16.40
CA ALA A 126 -3.94 -2.44 -16.07
C ALA A 126 -3.35 -2.58 -14.64
N ILE A 127 -2.54 -1.62 -14.20
CA ILE A 127 -2.07 -1.55 -12.80
C ILE A 127 -3.25 -1.35 -11.84
N ASP A 128 -4.23 -0.51 -12.20
CA ASP A 128 -5.39 -0.26 -11.35
C ASP A 128 -6.27 -1.51 -11.19
N VAL A 129 -6.29 -2.42 -12.18
CA VAL A 129 -7.02 -3.69 -12.15
C VAL A 129 -6.38 -4.76 -11.24
N CYS A 130 -5.09 -4.67 -10.91
CA CYS A 130 -4.42 -5.63 -10.01
C CYS A 130 -5.12 -5.71 -8.65
N LYS A 131 -5.42 -6.90 -8.16
CA LYS A 131 -6.31 -7.09 -6.99
C LYS A 131 -5.55 -7.26 -5.69
N ASP A 132 -4.34 -7.77 -5.79
CA ASP A 132 -3.51 -8.11 -4.64
C ASP A 132 -2.02 -7.89 -4.96
N GLU A 133 -1.19 -8.16 -3.96
CA GLU A 133 0.25 -8.02 -4.06
C GLU A 133 0.85 -8.97 -5.11
N MET A 134 0.28 -10.16 -5.31
CA MET A 134 0.81 -11.12 -6.28
C MET A 134 0.58 -10.65 -7.71
N ASP A 135 -0.60 -10.09 -8.00
CA ASP A 135 -0.88 -9.47 -9.30
C ASP A 135 0.14 -8.35 -9.60
N ILE A 136 0.42 -7.50 -8.62
CA ILE A 136 1.41 -6.41 -8.75
C ILE A 136 2.83 -6.95 -8.93
N GLN A 137 3.24 -7.94 -8.14
CA GLN A 137 4.56 -8.54 -8.24
C GLN A 137 4.79 -9.26 -9.57
N ASN A 138 3.74 -9.72 -10.24
CA ASN A 138 3.81 -10.35 -11.57
C ASN A 138 3.61 -9.36 -12.72
N PHE A 139 3.11 -8.14 -12.45
CA PHE A 139 2.88 -7.15 -13.48
C PHE A 139 4.19 -6.70 -14.13
N ARG A 140 4.28 -6.79 -15.46
CA ARG A 140 5.45 -6.36 -16.25
C ARG A 140 5.00 -5.59 -17.48
N TYR A 141 5.79 -4.60 -17.85
CA TYR A 141 5.66 -3.89 -19.11
C TYR A 141 7.05 -3.53 -19.66
N GLU A 142 7.12 -3.31 -20.96
CA GLU A 142 8.35 -2.86 -21.62
C GLU A 142 8.48 -1.34 -21.54
N SER A 143 9.53 -0.85 -20.88
CA SER A 143 9.75 0.61 -20.72
C SER A 143 10.03 1.35 -22.04
N GLU A 144 10.45 0.62 -23.08
CA GLU A 144 10.78 1.18 -24.40
C GLU A 144 9.57 1.28 -25.32
N THR A 145 8.59 0.40 -25.16
CA THR A 145 7.41 0.32 -26.04
C THR A 145 6.09 0.60 -25.34
N LEU A 146 6.08 0.67 -24.01
CA LEU A 146 4.92 0.77 -23.13
C LEU A 146 3.91 -0.36 -23.36
N GLU A 147 4.42 -1.56 -23.64
CA GLU A 147 3.59 -2.74 -23.89
C GLU A 147 3.61 -3.66 -22.68
N ILE A 148 2.42 -4.04 -22.20
CA ILE A 148 2.25 -5.01 -21.13
C ILE A 148 2.84 -6.34 -21.59
N LYS A 149 3.62 -6.97 -20.72
CA LYS A 149 4.15 -8.32 -20.92
C LYS A 149 3.26 -9.28 -20.14
N GLU A 150 2.85 -10.36 -20.80
CA GLU A 150 2.23 -11.47 -20.08
C GLU A 150 3.26 -12.08 -19.11
N PRO A 151 2.82 -12.50 -17.91
CA PRO A 151 3.69 -13.08 -16.89
C PRO A 151 4.34 -14.41 -17.33
#